data_AF-A0A816CG59-F1
#
_entry.id   AF-A0A816CG59-F1
#
_cell.length_a   1.000
_cell.length_b   1.000
_cell.length_c   1.000
_cell.angle_alpha   90.00
_cell.angle_beta   90.00
_cell.angle_gamma   90.00
#
_symmetry.space_group_name_H-M   'P 1'
#
loop_
_entity.id
_entity.type
_entity.pdbx_description
1 polymer ?
#
loop_
_entity_poly.entity_id
_entity_poly.type
_entity_poly.pdbx_seq_one_letter_code
_entity_poly.pdbx_strand_id
1 'polypeptide(L)'
;MNLIISAPHGGNVNPTDVPDRSSGGCGRKLNSTAFYCTWNYNDTCVENANPCDLGAIRDVLTDEFAQNIANELNKTWGYKPFVVLGVWSRGKVEFNRPIIEGTLQQPESVASFQGYHSFISQTVDQIKQKFGTGLVIDLHGNAFNYTMAGYLLKSKHLSVDNLNTLTVNSSIEPLCGSDRNECIRGLSSFGTKLEQKGLGVVYPSFSNPKPGNLTYFEGGYITSNYISKINAIQIELPAAISSTKNRTDNAKKYAQVIVEYMRERNILRLNTAAT
;
A
#
# COMPACT_ATOMS: atom_id res chain seq x y z
N MET A 1 14.97 -0.51 -12.29
CA MET A 1 14.31 0.81 -12.26
C MET A 1 14.11 1.22 -10.81
N ASN A 2 13.89 2.49 -10.51
CA ASN A 2 13.67 3.00 -9.15
C ASN A 2 12.22 2.85 -8.64
N LEU A 3 11.69 1.62 -8.70
CA LEU A 3 10.35 1.26 -8.27
C LEU A 3 10.38 0.04 -7.35
N ILE A 4 9.61 0.09 -6.28
CA ILE A 4 9.29 -1.03 -5.40
C ILE A 4 7.79 -1.30 -5.52
N ILE A 5 7.42 -2.55 -5.77
CA ILE A 5 6.04 -3.02 -5.69
C ILE A 5 5.92 -3.90 -4.45
N SER A 6 5.14 -3.44 -3.48
CA SER A 6 4.86 -4.12 -2.22
C SER A 6 3.47 -4.76 -2.31
N ALA A 7 3.33 -6.01 -1.85
CA ALA A 7 2.02 -6.63 -1.62
C ALA A 7 2.07 -7.41 -0.29
N PRO A 8 1.65 -6.79 0.83
CA PRO A 8 1.80 -7.39 2.16
C PRO A 8 0.78 -8.50 2.44
N HIS A 9 -0.38 -8.53 1.78
CA HIS A 9 -1.52 -9.34 2.20
C HIS A 9 -1.96 -10.43 1.23
N GLY A 10 -1.18 -10.67 0.16
CA GLY A 10 -1.48 -11.71 -0.82
C GLY A 10 -1.12 -13.12 -0.36
N GLY A 11 -0.26 -13.27 0.66
CA GLY A 11 0.24 -14.56 1.14
C GLY A 11 -0.81 -15.49 1.76
N ASN A 12 -0.54 -16.79 1.70
CA ASN A 12 -1.38 -17.84 2.30
C ASN A 12 -0.59 -18.86 3.12
N VAL A 13 0.72 -18.68 3.31
CA VAL A 13 1.51 -19.56 4.18
C VAL A 13 0.97 -19.42 5.60
N ASN A 14 0.55 -20.54 6.19
CA ASN A 14 -0.15 -20.57 7.46
C ASN A 14 0.56 -21.56 8.41
N PRO A 15 1.69 -21.17 9.03
CA PRO A 15 2.43 -22.05 9.93
C PRO A 15 1.52 -22.51 11.07
N THR A 16 1.53 -23.82 11.35
CA THR A 16 0.62 -24.45 12.32
C THR A 16 1.07 -24.24 13.77
N ASP A 17 2.36 -23.99 13.97
CA ASP A 17 3.04 -23.73 15.25
C ASP A 17 2.95 -22.28 15.70
N VAL A 18 2.61 -21.36 14.79
CA VAL A 18 2.37 -19.95 15.10
C VAL A 18 0.88 -19.73 15.35
N PRO A 19 0.44 -19.16 16.48
CA PRO A 19 -0.98 -18.88 16.70
C PRO A 19 -1.49 -17.79 15.75
N ASP A 20 -2.79 -17.83 15.43
CA ASP A 20 -3.43 -16.73 14.71
C ASP A 20 -3.46 -15.48 15.60
N ARG A 21 -3.45 -14.30 14.97
CA ARG A 21 -3.64 -13.01 15.64
C ARG A 21 -4.97 -12.92 16.38
N SER A 22 -5.97 -13.72 16.02
CA SER A 22 -7.23 -13.84 16.78
C SER A 22 -7.05 -14.39 18.20
N SER A 23 -5.87 -14.90 18.55
CA SER A 23 -5.48 -15.31 19.91
C SER A 23 -5.12 -14.15 20.85
N GLY A 24 -5.23 -12.90 20.40
CA GLY A 24 -4.93 -11.73 21.20
C GLY A 24 -5.56 -10.45 20.64
N GLY A 25 -4.90 -9.30 20.84
CA GLY A 25 -5.44 -8.01 20.38
C GLY A 25 -6.61 -7.53 21.23
N CYS A 26 -6.45 -7.57 22.55
CA CYS A 26 -7.52 -7.29 23.49
C CYS A 26 -7.72 -5.79 23.67
N GLY A 27 -8.95 -5.31 23.56
CA GLY A 27 -9.34 -4.06 24.18
C GLY A 27 -9.17 -4.16 25.69
N ARG A 28 -8.89 -3.05 26.36
CA ARG A 28 -8.77 -2.94 27.81
C ARG A 28 -9.45 -1.66 28.25
N LYS A 29 -10.17 -1.69 29.37
CA LYS A 29 -10.83 -0.49 29.88
C LYS A 29 -9.76 0.51 30.32
N LEU A 30 -9.81 1.72 29.76
CA LEU A 30 -9.08 2.86 30.28
C LEU A 30 -9.88 3.54 31.39
N ASN A 31 -11.19 3.67 31.16
CA ASN A 31 -12.18 4.19 32.11
C ASN A 31 -13.58 3.67 31.73
N SER A 32 -14.65 4.29 32.24
CA SER A 32 -16.03 3.84 31.99
C SER A 32 -16.50 3.96 30.54
N THR A 33 -15.87 4.80 29.72
CA THR A 33 -16.29 5.07 28.32
C THR A 33 -15.19 4.86 27.29
N ALA A 34 -13.93 4.72 27.72
CA ALA A 34 -12.78 4.57 26.84
C ALA A 34 -12.06 3.23 27.03
N PHE A 35 -11.57 2.70 25.91
CA PHE A 35 -10.76 1.49 25.85
C PHE A 35 -9.44 1.76 25.11
N TYR A 36 -8.41 0.98 25.40
CA TYR A 36 -7.15 0.95 24.66
C TYR A 36 -6.82 -0.48 24.23
N CYS A 37 -5.97 -0.65 23.21
CA CYS A 37 -5.59 -1.97 22.71
C CYS A 37 -4.30 -2.47 23.35
N THR A 38 -4.29 -3.76 23.68
CA THR A 38 -3.09 -4.52 24.06
C THR A 38 -2.82 -5.57 23.00
N TRP A 39 -1.56 -5.69 22.60
CA TRP A 39 -1.16 -6.48 21.44
C TRP A 39 -0.19 -7.59 21.86
N ASN A 40 -0.70 -8.54 22.61
CA ASN A 40 0.04 -9.73 23.06
C ASN A 40 -0.62 -10.98 22.49
N TYR A 41 0.19 -11.93 22.02
CA TYR A 41 -0.29 -13.24 21.60
C TYR A 41 -0.73 -14.05 22.82
N ASN A 42 -1.69 -14.96 22.64
CA ASN A 42 -2.28 -15.78 23.71
C ASN A 42 -2.87 -14.97 24.88
N ASP A 43 -3.22 -13.71 24.67
CA ASP A 43 -3.95 -12.92 25.64
C ASP A 43 -5.44 -13.27 25.54
N THR A 44 -5.98 -13.89 26.59
CA THR A 44 -7.35 -14.46 26.60
C THR A 44 -8.46 -13.41 26.72
N CYS A 45 -8.13 -12.11 26.69
CA CYS A 45 -9.08 -11.00 26.71
C CYS A 45 -10.13 -11.08 27.84
N VAL A 46 -9.69 -11.50 29.04
CA VAL A 46 -10.54 -11.86 30.20
C VAL A 46 -11.52 -10.77 30.69
N GLU A 47 -11.38 -9.52 30.25
CA GLU A 47 -12.10 -8.36 30.83
C GLU A 47 -13.40 -7.93 30.10
N ASN A 48 -14.05 -8.81 29.31
CA ASN A 48 -15.23 -8.46 28.50
C ASN A 48 -15.03 -7.19 27.65
N ALA A 49 -13.80 -7.00 27.18
CA ALA A 49 -13.47 -5.85 26.38
C ALA A 49 -13.62 -6.20 24.90
N ASN A 50 -14.18 -5.26 24.14
CA ASN A 50 -14.34 -5.44 22.71
C ASN A 50 -12.97 -5.79 22.09
N PRO A 51 -12.86 -6.87 21.31
CA PRO A 51 -11.61 -7.20 20.63
C PRO A 51 -11.23 -6.04 19.72
N CYS A 52 -9.95 -5.69 19.69
CA CYS A 52 -9.46 -4.68 18.78
C CYS A 52 -9.52 -5.21 17.34
N ASP A 53 -9.69 -4.33 16.37
CA ASP A 53 -9.70 -4.73 14.97
C ASP A 53 -8.31 -5.22 14.57
N LEU A 54 -8.22 -6.53 14.29
CA LEU A 54 -6.99 -7.20 13.92
C LEU A 54 -6.75 -7.23 12.42
N GLY A 55 -7.76 -6.98 11.58
CA GLY A 55 -7.65 -7.11 10.11
C GLY A 55 -7.01 -8.43 9.65
N ALA A 56 -7.78 -9.52 9.55
CA ALA A 56 -7.23 -10.85 9.22
C ALA A 56 -7.52 -11.31 7.78
N ILE A 57 -8.27 -10.53 7.00
CA ILE A 57 -8.72 -10.94 5.67
C ILE A 57 -7.57 -10.78 4.67
N ARG A 58 -7.30 -11.86 3.94
CA ARG A 58 -6.30 -11.92 2.86
C ARG A 58 -6.76 -11.11 1.65
N ASP A 59 -5.82 -10.38 1.06
CA ASP A 59 -6.02 -9.62 -0.16
C ASP A 59 -5.72 -10.53 -1.37
N VAL A 60 -6.66 -11.43 -1.66
CA VAL A 60 -6.50 -12.51 -2.63
C VAL A 60 -5.96 -12.01 -3.98
N LEU A 61 -4.91 -12.67 -4.47
CA LEU A 61 -4.22 -12.43 -5.76
C LEU A 61 -3.44 -11.10 -5.88
N THR A 62 -3.30 -10.31 -4.82
CA THR A 62 -2.47 -9.08 -4.87
C THR A 62 -0.98 -9.38 -5.05
N ASP A 63 -0.50 -10.49 -4.51
CA ASP A 63 0.86 -11.02 -4.68
C ASP A 63 1.15 -11.43 -6.13
N GLU A 64 0.25 -12.22 -6.73
CA GLU A 64 0.36 -12.60 -8.14
C GLU A 64 0.22 -11.38 -9.06
N PHE A 65 -0.67 -10.43 -8.73
CA PHE A 65 -0.83 -9.20 -9.49
C PHE A 65 0.43 -8.33 -9.45
N ALA A 66 1.08 -8.19 -8.29
CA ALA A 66 2.36 -7.49 -8.15
C ALA A 66 3.45 -8.09 -9.05
N GLN A 67 3.56 -9.43 -9.05
CA GLN A 67 4.50 -10.14 -9.91
C GLN A 67 4.17 -9.95 -11.40
N ASN A 68 2.89 -9.98 -11.78
CA ASN A 68 2.46 -9.76 -13.16
C ASN A 68 2.81 -8.34 -13.64
N ILE A 69 2.67 -7.31 -12.79
CA ILE A 69 3.10 -5.95 -13.14
C ILE A 69 4.61 -5.91 -13.40
N ALA A 70 5.41 -6.52 -12.51
CA ALA A 70 6.86 -6.59 -12.67
C ALA A 70 7.28 -7.36 -13.94
N ASN A 71 6.59 -8.46 -14.25
CA ASN A 71 6.81 -9.25 -15.45
C ASN A 71 6.50 -8.44 -16.71
N GLU A 72 5.39 -7.70 -16.74
CA GLU A 72 5.03 -6.85 -17.88
C GLU A 72 5.97 -5.66 -18.06
N LEU A 73 6.49 -5.07 -16.97
CA LEU A 73 7.54 -4.04 -17.03
C LEU A 73 8.83 -4.58 -17.67
N ASN A 74 9.26 -5.78 -17.29
CA ASN A 74 10.45 -6.42 -17.83
C ASN A 74 10.24 -6.86 -19.28
N LYS A 75 9.11 -7.48 -19.60
CA LYS A 75 8.77 -7.95 -20.95
C LYS A 75 8.65 -6.81 -21.96
N THR A 76 8.06 -5.70 -21.56
CA THR A 76 7.75 -4.59 -22.49
C THR A 76 8.94 -3.64 -22.67
N TRP A 77 9.70 -3.36 -21.61
CA TRP A 77 10.76 -2.35 -21.64
C TRP A 77 12.12 -2.82 -21.09
N GLY A 78 12.24 -4.07 -20.62
CA GLY A 78 13.42 -4.54 -19.90
C GLY A 78 13.56 -3.92 -18.50
N TYR A 79 12.50 -3.28 -17.99
CA TYR A 79 12.54 -2.59 -16.71
C TYR A 79 12.31 -3.57 -15.56
N LYS A 80 13.29 -3.69 -14.67
CA LYS A 80 13.23 -4.58 -13.50
C LYS A 80 12.96 -3.76 -12.23
N PRO A 81 11.72 -3.75 -11.69
CA PRO A 81 11.45 -3.21 -10.37
C PRO A 81 11.86 -4.20 -9.28
N PHE A 82 11.84 -3.75 -8.03
CA PHE A 82 11.87 -4.65 -6.88
C PHE A 82 10.44 -5.06 -6.52
N VAL A 83 10.25 -6.32 -6.11
CA VAL A 83 8.96 -6.85 -5.66
C VAL A 83 9.15 -7.43 -4.27
N VAL A 84 8.36 -6.99 -3.30
CA VAL A 84 8.41 -7.47 -1.91
C VAL A 84 7.04 -7.98 -1.51
N LEU A 85 6.95 -9.26 -1.15
CA LEU A 85 5.70 -9.97 -0.91
C LEU A 85 5.62 -10.47 0.53
N GLY A 86 4.49 -10.23 1.19
CA GLY A 86 4.16 -10.90 2.43
C GLY A 86 3.64 -12.30 2.11
N VAL A 87 4.44 -13.32 2.38
CA VAL A 87 4.09 -14.73 2.03
C VAL A 87 3.21 -15.41 3.07
N TRP A 88 3.27 -14.96 4.32
CA TRP A 88 2.41 -15.47 5.39
C TRP A 88 1.01 -14.89 5.30
N SER A 89 0.03 -15.66 5.75
CA SER A 89 -1.35 -15.19 5.84
C SER A 89 -1.42 -13.98 6.79
N ARG A 90 -2.28 -13.02 6.45
CA ARG A 90 -2.51 -11.81 7.26
C ARG A 90 -2.97 -12.15 8.68
N GLY A 91 -3.63 -13.30 8.84
CA GLY A 91 -4.01 -13.84 10.15
C GLY A 91 -2.84 -14.19 11.05
N LYS A 92 -1.65 -14.47 10.52
CA LYS A 92 -0.43 -14.73 11.31
C LYS A 92 0.40 -13.47 11.53
N VAL A 93 0.55 -12.67 10.48
CA VAL A 93 1.36 -11.45 10.47
C VAL A 93 0.68 -10.40 9.60
N GLU A 94 0.47 -9.22 10.17
CA GLU A 94 -0.03 -8.05 9.46
C GLU A 94 1.17 -7.11 9.23
N PHE A 95 1.66 -7.08 7.98
CA PHE A 95 2.85 -6.32 7.59
C PHE A 95 2.57 -4.82 7.38
N ASN A 96 1.31 -4.40 7.32
CA ASN A 96 0.89 -3.00 7.14
C ASN A 96 0.33 -2.37 8.43
N ARG A 97 0.86 -2.79 9.59
CA ARG A 97 0.70 -2.18 10.93
C ARG A 97 2.03 -2.05 11.67
N PRO A 98 2.12 -1.19 12.72
CA PRO A 98 3.27 -1.18 13.60
C PRO A 98 3.57 -2.57 14.17
N ILE A 99 4.86 -2.93 14.30
CA ILE A 99 5.29 -4.31 14.60
C ILE A 99 4.56 -4.97 15.78
N ILE A 100 4.36 -4.25 16.89
CA ILE A 100 3.68 -4.77 18.08
C ILE A 100 2.23 -5.15 17.74
N GLU A 101 1.50 -4.29 17.05
CA GLU A 101 0.15 -4.58 16.57
C GLU A 101 0.19 -5.68 15.51
N GLY A 102 1.10 -5.62 14.53
CA GLY A 102 1.22 -6.50 13.37
C GLY A 102 1.57 -7.96 13.70
N THR A 103 2.17 -8.19 14.86
CA THR A 103 2.72 -9.50 15.25
C THR A 103 2.15 -10.02 16.56
N LEU A 104 1.46 -9.17 17.32
CA LEU A 104 1.11 -9.41 18.73
C LEU A 104 2.31 -9.83 19.58
N GLN A 105 3.51 -9.41 19.17
CA GLN A 105 4.79 -9.77 19.79
C GLN A 105 5.09 -11.28 19.79
N GLN A 106 4.41 -12.05 18.95
CA GLN A 106 4.71 -13.47 18.74
C GLN A 106 6.08 -13.58 18.03
N PRO A 107 7.06 -14.36 18.55
CA PRO A 107 8.46 -14.29 18.09
C PRO A 107 8.69 -14.58 16.60
N GLU A 108 8.06 -15.62 16.07
CA GLU A 108 8.16 -16.03 14.67
C GLU A 108 7.48 -15.03 13.73
N SER A 109 6.34 -14.47 14.14
CA SER A 109 5.65 -13.37 13.49
C SER A 109 6.50 -12.10 13.48
N VAL A 110 7.21 -11.79 14.56
CA VAL A 110 8.19 -10.70 14.66
C VAL A 110 9.33 -10.92 13.66
N ALA A 111 9.90 -12.12 13.59
CA ALA A 111 10.97 -12.43 12.63
C ALA A 111 10.49 -12.29 11.18
N SER A 112 9.30 -12.79 10.86
CA SER A 112 8.68 -12.66 9.53
C SER A 112 8.45 -11.19 9.15
N PHE A 113 7.88 -10.41 10.07
CA PHE A 113 7.67 -8.96 9.91
C PHE A 113 8.98 -8.22 9.66
N GLN A 114 10.01 -8.48 10.48
CA GLN A 114 11.32 -7.85 10.35
C GLN A 114 12.00 -8.21 9.03
N GLY A 115 11.88 -9.46 8.57
CA GLY A 115 12.39 -9.88 7.26
C GLY A 115 11.75 -9.07 6.13
N TYR A 116 10.42 -9.00 6.10
CA TYR A 116 9.67 -8.22 5.11
C TYR A 116 10.08 -6.74 5.09
N HIS A 117 10.08 -6.08 6.26
CA HIS A 117 10.45 -4.66 6.35
C HIS A 117 11.94 -4.40 6.08
N SER A 118 12.83 -5.33 6.42
CA SER A 118 14.26 -5.22 6.09
C SER A 118 14.49 -5.19 4.58
N PHE A 119 13.78 -6.03 3.81
CA PHE A 119 13.87 -6.00 2.35
C PHE A 119 13.41 -4.66 1.76
N ILE A 120 12.28 -4.11 2.23
CA ILE A 120 11.82 -2.80 1.77
C ILE A 120 12.84 -1.72 2.15
N SER A 121 13.27 -1.65 3.41
CA SER A 121 14.22 -0.64 3.87
C SER A 121 15.54 -0.67 3.08
N GLN A 122 16.14 -1.85 2.92
CA GLN A 122 17.38 -2.00 2.16
C GLN A 122 17.20 -1.58 0.70
N THR A 123 16.06 -1.92 0.09
CA THR A 123 15.76 -1.54 -1.30
C THR A 123 15.55 -0.03 -1.44
N VAL A 124 14.87 0.59 -0.48
CA VAL A 124 14.71 2.05 -0.41
C VAL A 124 16.08 2.73 -0.31
N ASP A 125 16.95 2.24 0.57
CA ASP A 125 18.30 2.80 0.74
C ASP A 125 19.14 2.64 -0.55
N GLN A 126 19.07 1.48 -1.23
CA GLN A 126 19.71 1.26 -2.53
C GLN A 126 19.18 2.21 -3.61
N ILE A 127 17.86 2.37 -3.72
CA ILE A 127 17.24 3.29 -4.67
C ILE A 127 17.68 4.73 -4.38
N LYS A 128 17.70 5.13 -3.10
CA LYS A 128 18.09 6.49 -2.72
C LYS A 128 19.55 6.77 -3.02
N GLN A 129 20.45 5.85 -2.68
CA GLN A 129 21.87 5.98 -2.96
C GLN A 129 22.14 6.08 -4.47
N LYS A 130 21.41 5.30 -5.27
CA LYS A 130 21.68 5.20 -6.71
C LYS A 130 20.96 6.25 -7.56
N PHE A 131 19.73 6.59 -7.21
CA PHE A 131 18.83 7.37 -8.06
C PHE A 131 18.35 8.67 -7.40
N GLY A 132 18.58 8.86 -6.11
CA GLY A 132 18.14 10.04 -5.33
C GLY A 132 16.64 10.09 -5.03
N THR A 133 15.82 9.46 -5.88
CA THR A 133 14.35 9.39 -5.80
C THR A 133 13.83 8.03 -6.26
N GLY A 134 12.61 7.70 -5.87
CA GLY A 134 11.91 6.49 -6.30
C GLY A 134 10.46 6.49 -5.87
N LEU A 135 9.78 5.39 -6.15
CA LEU A 135 8.37 5.18 -5.83
C LEU A 135 8.15 3.79 -5.23
N VAL A 136 7.35 3.74 -4.16
CA VAL A 136 6.74 2.52 -3.64
C VAL A 136 5.27 2.49 -4.08
N ILE A 137 4.85 1.40 -4.71
CA ILE A 137 3.43 1.08 -4.91
C ILE A 137 3.09 -0.03 -3.93
N ASP A 138 2.25 0.27 -2.95
CA ASP A 138 1.79 -0.67 -1.92
C ASP A 138 0.40 -1.19 -2.29
N LEU A 139 0.33 -2.43 -2.79
CA LEU A 139 -0.87 -3.03 -3.37
C LEU A 139 -1.67 -3.80 -2.32
N HIS A 140 -2.95 -3.46 -2.22
CA HIS A 140 -3.94 -4.08 -1.34
C HIS A 140 -5.20 -4.43 -2.14
N GLY A 141 -6.05 -5.24 -1.53
CA GLY A 141 -7.36 -5.62 -2.06
C GLY A 141 -8.48 -5.05 -1.19
N ASN A 142 -9.56 -4.59 -1.83
CA ASN A 142 -10.74 -4.11 -1.13
C ASN A 142 -12.04 -4.77 -1.63
N ALA A 143 -13.07 -4.73 -0.79
CA ALA A 143 -14.38 -5.34 -1.04
C ALA A 143 -15.34 -4.43 -1.85
N PHE A 144 -14.93 -3.20 -2.16
CA PHE A 144 -15.73 -2.25 -2.94
C PHE A 144 -15.46 -2.40 -4.45
N ASN A 145 -16.23 -1.68 -5.25
CA ASN A 145 -16.16 -1.70 -6.72
C ASN A 145 -15.35 -0.53 -7.32
N TYR A 146 -14.55 0.16 -6.50
CA TYR A 146 -13.68 1.27 -6.92
C TYR A 146 -12.28 1.13 -6.34
N THR A 147 -11.30 1.65 -7.07
CA THR A 147 -9.90 1.71 -6.61
C THR A 147 -9.70 2.93 -5.72
N MET A 148 -8.89 2.80 -4.68
CA MET A 148 -8.47 3.93 -3.85
C MET A 148 -6.96 4.11 -3.97
N ALA A 149 -6.52 5.27 -4.46
CA ALA A 149 -5.13 5.70 -4.42
C ALA A 149 -4.89 6.52 -3.16
N GLY A 150 -4.27 5.91 -2.16
CA GLY A 150 -3.94 6.49 -0.86
C GLY A 150 -2.65 7.30 -0.91
N TYR A 151 -2.72 8.57 -0.50
CA TYR A 151 -1.58 9.50 -0.45
C TYR A 151 -1.28 10.07 0.95
N LEU A 152 -1.74 9.40 2.01
CA LEU A 152 -1.80 9.91 3.40
C LEU A 152 -2.62 11.19 3.58
N LEU A 153 -3.52 11.47 2.63
CA LEU A 153 -4.51 12.53 2.71
C LEU A 153 -5.89 11.94 3.01
N LYS A 154 -6.42 12.17 4.21
CA LYS A 154 -7.77 11.75 4.60
C LYS A 154 -8.84 12.31 3.66
N SER A 155 -10.02 11.67 3.63
CA SER A 155 -11.19 12.14 2.86
C SER A 155 -11.50 13.64 3.10
N LYS A 156 -11.41 14.11 4.34
CA LYS A 156 -11.60 15.52 4.68
C LYS A 156 -10.57 16.48 4.04
N HIS A 157 -9.34 16.02 3.83
CA HIS A 157 -8.30 16.81 3.15
C HIS A 157 -8.59 16.88 1.65
N LEU A 158 -8.96 15.74 1.04
CA LEU A 158 -9.38 15.68 -0.37
C LEU A 158 -10.67 16.49 -0.63
N SER A 159 -11.43 16.82 0.40
CA SER A 159 -12.65 17.61 0.26
C SER A 159 -12.42 19.12 0.15
N VAL A 160 -11.20 19.60 0.44
CA VAL A 160 -10.80 21.01 0.27
C VAL A 160 -10.66 21.34 -1.22
N ASP A 161 -11.14 22.51 -1.64
CA ASP A 161 -11.15 22.93 -3.05
C ASP A 161 -9.75 23.20 -3.59
N ASN A 162 -8.87 23.81 -2.79
CA ASN A 162 -7.48 24.06 -3.15
C ASN A 162 -6.53 23.28 -2.24
N LEU A 163 -6.02 22.13 -2.70
CA LEU A 163 -5.10 21.30 -1.91
C LEU A 163 -3.78 22.02 -1.56
N ASN A 164 -3.40 23.10 -2.27
CA ASN A 164 -2.21 23.89 -1.97
C ASN A 164 -2.29 24.63 -0.63
N THR A 165 -3.47 24.74 -0.01
CA THR A 165 -3.65 25.40 1.30
C THR A 165 -3.48 24.44 2.48
N LEU A 166 -3.35 23.13 2.24
CA LEU A 166 -3.22 22.15 3.30
C LEU A 166 -1.83 22.20 3.94
N THR A 167 -1.78 22.21 5.27
CA THR A 167 -0.53 22.14 6.06
C THR A 167 0.02 20.71 6.18
N VAL A 168 -0.82 19.71 5.89
CA VAL A 168 -0.42 18.30 5.89
C VAL A 168 0.14 17.92 4.52
N ASN A 169 1.26 17.21 4.51
CA ASN A 169 1.89 16.71 3.29
C ASN A 169 1.28 15.36 2.87
N SER A 170 1.26 15.12 1.56
CA SER A 170 0.98 13.81 0.98
C SER A 170 2.23 12.92 0.96
N SER A 171 2.06 11.61 0.77
CA SER A 171 3.17 10.65 0.57
C SER A 171 3.88 10.79 -0.78
N ILE A 172 3.37 11.65 -1.67
CA ILE A 172 3.98 12.02 -2.95
C ILE A 172 4.22 13.53 -3.07
N GLU A 173 4.26 14.25 -1.93
CA GLU A 173 4.44 15.70 -1.91
C GLU A 173 5.66 16.17 -2.74
N PRO A 174 6.83 15.51 -2.69
CA PRO A 174 7.98 15.88 -3.51
C PRO A 174 7.74 15.78 -5.03
N LEU A 175 6.69 15.08 -5.48
CA LEU A 175 6.33 14.90 -6.89
C LEU A 175 5.33 15.95 -7.40
N CYS A 176 4.71 16.73 -6.51
CA CYS A 176 3.56 17.56 -6.86
C CYS A 176 3.92 18.95 -7.41
N GLY A 177 5.17 19.38 -7.30
CA GLY A 177 5.57 20.72 -7.72
C GLY A 177 4.73 21.79 -7.01
N SER A 178 4.26 22.79 -7.75
CA SER A 178 3.45 23.89 -7.22
C SER A 178 1.94 23.66 -7.23
N ASP A 179 1.44 22.57 -7.86
CA ASP A 179 0.01 22.30 -7.98
C ASP A 179 -0.37 20.91 -7.46
N ARG A 180 -0.73 20.88 -6.17
CA ARG A 180 -1.22 19.68 -5.50
C ARG A 180 -2.55 19.19 -6.04
N ASN A 181 -3.43 20.07 -6.54
CA ASN A 181 -4.70 19.62 -7.12
C ASN A 181 -4.43 18.78 -8.37
N GLU A 182 -3.60 19.31 -9.26
CA GLU A 182 -3.23 18.63 -10.49
C GLU A 182 -2.48 17.31 -10.21
N CYS A 183 -1.57 17.32 -9.23
CA CYS A 183 -0.81 16.15 -8.82
C CYS A 183 -1.66 15.00 -8.24
N ILE A 184 -2.53 15.30 -7.29
CA ILE A 184 -3.27 14.30 -6.50
C ILE A 184 -4.51 13.82 -7.24
N ARG A 185 -5.20 14.73 -7.93
CA ARG A 185 -6.54 14.49 -8.46
C ARG A 185 -6.83 15.18 -9.79
N GLY A 186 -5.83 15.72 -10.47
CA GLY A 186 -6.00 16.34 -11.77
C GLY A 186 -5.82 15.38 -12.93
N LEU A 187 -5.63 15.93 -14.13
CA LEU A 187 -5.54 15.15 -15.37
C LEU A 187 -4.29 14.25 -15.42
N SER A 188 -3.19 14.69 -14.81
CA SER A 188 -1.92 13.97 -14.69
C SER A 188 -1.80 13.12 -13.41
N SER A 189 -2.86 13.06 -12.59
CA SER A 189 -2.84 12.25 -11.36
C SER A 189 -2.79 10.76 -11.68
N PHE A 190 -2.22 9.97 -10.76
CA PHE A 190 -2.12 8.52 -10.92
C PHE A 190 -3.51 7.88 -11.09
N GLY A 191 -4.49 8.34 -10.31
CA GLY A 191 -5.88 7.87 -10.38
C GLY A 191 -6.52 8.12 -11.74
N THR A 192 -6.37 9.32 -12.30
CA THR A 192 -6.90 9.63 -13.65
C THR A 192 -6.30 8.74 -14.73
N LYS A 193 -5.00 8.46 -14.66
CA LYS A 193 -4.33 7.58 -15.62
C LYS A 193 -4.83 6.14 -15.55
N LEU A 194 -5.12 5.65 -14.35
CA LEU A 194 -5.77 4.35 -14.17
C LEU A 194 -7.16 4.33 -14.84
N GLU A 195 -7.99 5.35 -14.59
CA GLU A 195 -9.32 5.46 -15.23
C GLU A 195 -9.22 5.49 -16.76
N GLN A 196 -8.29 6.27 -17.32
CA GLN A 196 -8.07 6.38 -18.76
C GLN A 196 -7.64 5.07 -19.43
N LYS A 197 -7.01 4.14 -18.68
CA LYS A 197 -6.70 2.77 -19.15
C LYS A 197 -7.87 1.80 -18.98
N GLY A 198 -9.02 2.28 -18.52
CA GLY A 198 -10.21 1.47 -18.27
C GLY A 198 -10.05 0.55 -17.05
N LEU A 199 -9.37 0.99 -16.00
CA LEU A 199 -9.17 0.24 -14.75
C LEU A 199 -10.23 0.56 -13.68
N GLY A 200 -11.45 0.89 -14.13
CA GLY A 200 -12.60 1.19 -13.27
C GLY A 200 -12.60 2.62 -12.72
N VAL A 201 -13.45 2.86 -11.72
CA VAL A 201 -13.55 4.13 -10.98
C VAL A 201 -12.41 4.22 -9.97
N VAL A 202 -11.77 5.38 -9.85
CA VAL A 202 -10.62 5.56 -8.95
C VAL A 202 -10.77 6.84 -8.12
N TYR A 203 -10.53 6.75 -6.81
CA TYR A 203 -10.49 7.90 -5.92
C TYR A 203 -9.09 8.11 -5.33
N PRO A 204 -8.53 9.34 -5.30
CA PRO A 204 -8.99 10.49 -6.06
C PRO A 204 -8.50 10.44 -7.53
N SER A 205 -9.25 11.05 -8.43
CA SER A 205 -8.94 11.29 -9.85
C SER A 205 -9.58 12.60 -10.33
N PHE A 206 -9.38 12.97 -11.60
CA PHE A 206 -10.03 14.13 -12.21
C PHE A 206 -11.56 14.01 -12.22
N SER A 207 -12.06 12.83 -12.60
CA SER A 207 -13.49 12.54 -12.62
C SER A 207 -14.07 12.38 -11.21
N ASN A 208 -13.21 11.95 -10.27
CA ASN A 208 -13.59 11.55 -8.91
C ASN A 208 -12.63 12.19 -7.88
N PRO A 209 -12.64 13.53 -7.72
CA PRO A 209 -11.60 14.27 -6.99
C PRO A 209 -11.57 14.02 -5.47
N LYS A 210 -12.63 13.43 -4.92
CA LYS A 210 -12.79 13.11 -3.51
C LYS A 210 -13.77 11.96 -3.32
N PRO A 211 -13.59 11.11 -2.29
CA PRO A 211 -14.46 9.97 -2.02
C PRO A 211 -15.82 10.36 -1.41
N GLY A 212 -15.95 11.56 -0.84
CA GLY A 212 -17.18 11.97 -0.15
C GLY A 212 -17.46 11.08 1.07
N ASN A 213 -18.66 10.48 1.12
CA ASN A 213 -19.08 9.55 2.18
C ASN A 213 -18.62 8.11 1.94
N LEU A 214 -17.93 7.83 0.83
CA LEU A 214 -17.38 6.51 0.57
C LEU A 214 -16.24 6.19 1.55
N THR A 215 -16.06 4.89 1.82
CA THR A 215 -14.86 4.43 2.51
C THR A 215 -13.65 4.75 1.65
N TYR A 216 -12.59 5.25 2.28
CA TYR A 216 -11.36 5.59 1.61
C TYR A 216 -10.20 5.29 2.54
N PHE A 217 -9.32 4.38 2.12
CA PHE A 217 -8.08 4.08 2.82
C PHE A 217 -6.98 5.01 2.30
N GLU A 218 -6.59 5.98 3.12
CA GLU A 218 -5.61 7.00 2.73
C GLU A 218 -4.16 6.49 2.65
N GLY A 219 -3.89 5.29 3.16
CA GLY A 219 -2.54 4.71 3.24
C GLY A 219 -2.24 4.17 4.63
N GLY A 220 -1.54 3.04 4.67
CA GLY A 220 -1.21 2.30 5.89
C GLY A 220 0.22 2.50 6.38
N TYR A 221 0.68 1.53 7.18
CA TYR A 221 1.99 1.58 7.82
C TYR A 221 3.14 1.60 6.82
N ILE A 222 3.12 0.80 5.76
CA ILE A 222 4.17 0.76 4.74
C ILE A 222 4.29 2.13 4.07
N THR A 223 3.17 2.70 3.61
CA THR A 223 3.16 4.04 3.01
C THR A 223 3.77 5.05 3.99
N SER A 224 3.25 5.15 5.22
CA SER A 224 3.70 6.13 6.22
C SER A 224 5.12 5.92 6.76
N ASN A 225 5.58 4.67 6.88
CA ASN A 225 6.89 4.34 7.46
C ASN A 225 8.04 4.72 6.53
N TYR A 226 7.82 4.72 5.21
CA TYR A 226 8.87 4.97 4.23
C TYR A 226 8.84 6.37 3.58
N ILE A 227 7.81 7.20 3.82
CA ILE A 227 7.68 8.53 3.18
C ILE A 227 8.86 9.47 3.43
N SER A 228 9.56 9.32 4.56
CA SER A 228 10.73 10.17 4.87
C SER A 228 11.92 9.91 3.94
N LYS A 229 11.92 8.76 3.25
CA LYS A 229 13.00 8.35 2.36
C LYS A 229 12.56 8.29 0.90
N ILE A 230 11.33 7.87 0.61
CA ILE A 230 10.85 7.59 -0.75
C ILE A 230 9.39 7.98 -0.92
N ASN A 231 8.97 8.30 -2.15
CA ASN A 231 7.55 8.55 -2.43
C ASN A 231 6.78 7.23 -2.37
N ALA A 232 5.53 7.25 -1.91
CA ALA A 232 4.71 6.05 -1.78
C ALA A 232 3.25 6.30 -2.15
N ILE A 233 2.60 5.31 -2.77
CA ILE A 233 1.16 5.31 -3.04
C ILE A 233 0.61 3.96 -2.60
N GLN A 234 -0.38 3.96 -1.72
CA GLN A 234 -1.18 2.75 -1.45
C GLN A 234 -2.26 2.62 -2.52
N ILE A 235 -2.45 1.44 -3.07
CA ILE A 235 -3.51 1.16 -4.03
C ILE A 235 -4.39 0.05 -3.47
N GLU A 236 -5.64 0.39 -3.19
CA GLU A 236 -6.69 -0.55 -2.82
C GLU A 236 -7.44 -0.98 -4.07
N LEU A 237 -7.29 -2.24 -4.48
CA LEU A 237 -7.87 -2.76 -5.71
C LEU A 237 -9.22 -3.47 -5.46
N PRO A 238 -10.26 -3.20 -6.26
CA PRO A 238 -11.42 -4.07 -6.33
C PRO A 238 -11.00 -5.49 -6.73
N ALA A 239 -11.61 -6.51 -6.15
CA ALA A 239 -11.32 -7.92 -6.50
C ALA A 239 -11.45 -8.22 -8.01
N ALA A 240 -12.31 -7.50 -8.74
CA ALA A 240 -12.45 -7.63 -10.19
C ALA A 240 -11.16 -7.29 -10.96
N ILE A 241 -10.32 -6.39 -10.43
CA ILE A 241 -9.08 -5.94 -11.07
C ILE A 241 -7.99 -7.02 -11.00
N SER A 242 -7.81 -7.65 -9.84
CA SER A 242 -6.81 -8.71 -9.59
C SER A 242 -7.34 -10.13 -9.83
N SER A 243 -8.60 -10.29 -10.26
CA SER A 243 -9.21 -11.60 -10.54
C SER A 243 -8.44 -12.41 -11.60
N THR A 244 -8.55 -13.74 -11.53
CA THR A 244 -7.97 -14.68 -12.51
C THR A 244 -8.28 -14.30 -13.97
N LYS A 245 -9.51 -13.82 -14.23
CA LYS A 245 -9.97 -13.42 -15.55
C LYS A 245 -9.22 -12.20 -16.10
N ASN A 246 -8.93 -11.22 -15.25
CA ASN A 246 -8.50 -9.90 -15.71
C ASN A 246 -7.06 -9.53 -15.32
N ARG A 247 -6.43 -10.24 -14.36
CA ARG A 247 -5.18 -9.83 -13.74
C ARG A 247 -4.03 -9.62 -14.70
N THR A 248 -3.90 -10.42 -15.75
CA THR A 248 -2.79 -10.31 -16.72
C THR A 248 -2.94 -9.03 -17.56
N ASP A 249 -4.12 -8.81 -18.13
CA ASP A 249 -4.40 -7.62 -18.93
C ASP A 249 -4.38 -6.34 -18.10
N ASN A 250 -4.91 -6.40 -16.87
CA ASN A 250 -4.87 -5.27 -15.95
C ASN A 250 -3.45 -4.99 -15.46
N ALA A 251 -2.61 -6.01 -15.22
CA ALA A 251 -1.22 -5.81 -14.84
C ALA A 251 -0.43 -5.10 -15.95
N LYS A 252 -0.68 -5.43 -17.22
CA LYS A 252 -0.12 -4.71 -18.37
C LYS A 252 -0.51 -3.23 -18.37
N LYS A 253 -1.79 -2.93 -18.13
CA LYS A 253 -2.29 -1.53 -18.03
C LYS A 253 -1.65 -0.80 -16.84
N TYR A 254 -1.56 -1.43 -15.67
CA TYR A 254 -0.88 -0.87 -14.50
C TYR A 254 0.59 -0.59 -14.77
N ALA A 255 1.32 -1.51 -15.41
CA ALA A 255 2.71 -1.31 -15.82
C ALA A 255 2.86 -0.08 -16.73
N GLN A 256 1.95 0.11 -17.70
CA GLN A 256 1.92 1.31 -18.54
C GLN A 256 1.70 2.58 -17.72
N VAL A 257 0.70 2.61 -16.83
CA VAL A 257 0.39 3.77 -15.99
C VAL A 257 1.57 4.13 -15.09
N ILE A 258 2.20 3.15 -14.46
CA ILE A 258 3.38 3.38 -13.60
C ILE A 258 4.51 4.04 -14.39
N VAL A 259 4.83 3.52 -15.59
CA VAL A 259 5.89 4.09 -16.42
C VAL A 259 5.54 5.50 -16.89
N GLU A 260 4.31 5.72 -17.36
CA GLU A 260 3.82 7.02 -17.80
C GLU A 260 3.87 8.04 -16.67
N TYR A 261 3.33 7.70 -15.51
CA TYR A 261 3.33 8.55 -14.31
C TYR A 261 4.76 8.88 -13.85
N MET A 262 5.65 7.88 -13.76
CA MET A 262 7.04 8.13 -13.34
C MET A 262 7.81 8.99 -14.35
N ARG A 263 7.52 8.88 -15.65
CA ARG A 263 8.12 9.76 -16.68
C ARG A 263 7.61 11.19 -16.56
N GLU A 264 6.31 11.39 -16.45
CA GLU A 264 5.71 12.73 -16.33
C GLU A 264 6.13 13.44 -15.04
N ARG A 265 6.31 12.70 -13.95
CA ARG A 265 6.86 13.23 -12.69
C ARG A 265 8.39 13.40 -12.72
N ASN A 266 9.03 13.12 -13.84
CA ASN A 266 10.48 13.17 -14.03
C ASN A 266 11.28 12.36 -12.99
N ILE A 267 10.70 11.25 -12.50
CA ILE A 267 11.35 10.36 -11.52
C ILE A 267 11.76 9.02 -12.11
N LEU A 268 11.37 8.65 -13.34
CA LEU A 268 11.81 7.38 -13.90
C LEU A 268 13.34 7.36 -14.04
N ARG A 269 14.00 6.44 -13.33
CA ARG A 269 15.43 6.16 -13.44
C ARG A 269 15.64 4.68 -13.71
N LEU A 270 16.50 4.39 -14.67
CA LEU A 270 16.81 3.04 -15.09
C LEU A 270 18.22 2.69 -14.66
N ASN A 271 18.43 1.42 -14.35
CA ASN A 271 19.78 0.92 -14.18
C ASN A 271 20.34 0.72 -15.60
N THR A 272 20.93 1.77 -16.19
CA THR A 272 21.77 1.58 -17.36
C THR A 272 22.97 0.78 -16.86
N ALA A 273 23.07 -0.49 -17.23
CA ALA A 273 24.39 -1.11 -17.23
C ALA A 273 25.27 -0.16 -18.05
N ALA A 274 26.42 0.25 -17.50
CA ALA A 274 27.46 0.83 -18.33
C ALA A 274 27.71 -0.19 -19.44
N THR A 275 27.31 0.15 -20.66
CA THR A 275 27.73 -0.54 -21.88
C THR A 275 29.22 -0.34 -22.03
#